data_AF-A0A3P8SX03-F1
#
_entry.id   AF-A0A3P8SX03-F1
#
_cell.length_a   1.000
_cell.length_b   1.000
_cell.length_c   1.000
_cell.angle_alpha   90.00
_cell.angle_beta   90.00
_cell.angle_gamma   90.00
#
_symmetry.space_group_name_H-M   'P 1'
#
loop_
_entity.id
_entity.type
_entity.pdbx_description
1 polymer ?
#
loop_
_entity_poly.entity_id
_entity_poly.type
_entity_poly.pdbx_seq_one_letter_code
_entity_poly.pdbx_strand_id
1 'polypeptide(L)'
;MASDTMTVAALSRPFTLGMFYDAVKDELIPDLTLWDAKTLKDNTVENSQHSSDFQISISDTTESKSSLLNIEASLKASFLAGLVEVKGSANKVLLGEARPHVVTGILYGANAFFVFDSEKVEADSVQKMEGSMRALIKKIPAFDVEGKVDLKLTDEEKALTQKFSCKFYGDFILESNPSTFEEAVNAYVGLPKLLGEEGENSVPLTVWLVPLKYVDPEVPELINEISIGLVIEIEDVLDDLRRMEARCNDSLVEGVVGDFPCLQEVLTRFQKLCSYYRADLQKTMVKILPSIREGKEDESSLRRIIEEREKSPFSHEKLSKWLDCKEREVNVVWACVEIIPDIKFVANQTELEREVLAPLAVFSFCFIFTFLETADPCLDNMRNYLDGEKSGSSEPTYISDDFLTQMTDKAYTFKKVENDLKGPKVKFFVAAILNKKFPGASVYEYIGGNLVDENYQTPTVGVLLNLVKIRQNLSKMIKNLSKFVHN
;
A
#
# COMPACT_ATOMS: atom_id res chain seq x y z
N MET A 1 -2.59 -15.42 46.89
CA MET A 1 -3.28 -15.88 45.67
C MET A 1 -2.87 -14.92 44.58
N ALA A 2 -2.08 -15.35 43.60
CA ALA A 2 -1.87 -14.54 42.40
C ALA A 2 -3.26 -14.41 41.76
N SER A 3 -3.77 -13.19 41.58
CA SER A 3 -5.10 -13.05 41.00
C SER A 3 -4.99 -13.38 39.51
N ASP A 4 -5.85 -14.28 39.01
CA ASP A 4 -6.04 -14.56 37.58
C ASP A 4 -6.69 -13.34 36.87
N THR A 5 -6.29 -12.13 37.23
CA THR A 5 -6.82 -10.88 36.69
C THR A 5 -6.10 -10.60 35.39
N MET A 6 -6.88 -10.52 34.31
CA MET A 6 -6.38 -10.21 32.97
C MET A 6 -6.42 -8.70 32.73
N THR A 7 -5.43 -8.17 32.03
CA THR A 7 -5.38 -6.78 31.56
C THR A 7 -5.57 -6.71 30.05
N VAL A 8 -6.38 -5.75 29.59
CA VAL A 8 -6.66 -5.57 28.15
C VAL A 8 -6.63 -4.09 27.80
N ALA A 9 -5.98 -3.74 26.69
CA ALA A 9 -6.05 -2.41 26.11
C ALA A 9 -7.46 -2.14 25.56
N ALA A 10 -8.07 -1.03 25.93
CA ALA A 10 -9.44 -0.71 25.56
C ALA A 10 -9.60 -0.43 24.06
N LEU A 11 -8.60 0.20 23.42
CA LEU A 11 -8.57 0.52 21.99
C LEU A 11 -9.84 1.28 21.51
N SER A 12 -10.22 2.32 22.25
CA SER A 12 -11.42 3.15 22.02
C SER A 12 -12.75 2.38 22.02
N ARG A 13 -12.80 1.14 22.54
CA ARG A 13 -14.05 0.39 22.76
C ARG A 13 -14.77 0.92 24.02
N PRO A 14 -16.12 0.97 24.03
CA PRO A 14 -16.89 1.60 25.11
C PRO A 14 -17.04 0.68 26.34
N PHE A 15 -15.98 0.55 27.14
CA PHE A 15 -16.00 -0.21 28.38
C PHE A 15 -16.72 0.54 29.51
N THR A 16 -17.51 -0.19 30.30
CA THR A 16 -18.09 0.29 31.57
C THR A 16 -17.92 -0.79 32.65
N LEU A 17 -17.93 -0.38 33.93
CA LEU A 17 -17.76 -1.31 35.04
C LEU A 17 -18.90 -2.34 35.08
N GLY A 18 -18.55 -3.59 35.36
CA GLY A 18 -19.51 -4.69 35.44
C GLY A 18 -19.91 -5.26 34.08
N MET A 19 -19.47 -4.71 32.95
CA MET A 19 -19.72 -5.31 31.63
C MET A 19 -19.08 -6.68 31.51
N PHE A 20 -19.73 -7.55 30.75
CA PHE A 20 -19.14 -8.85 30.38
C PHE A 20 -18.18 -8.68 29.18
N TYR A 21 -17.10 -9.46 29.21
CA TYR A 21 -16.11 -9.53 28.13
C TYR A 21 -15.92 -10.98 27.68
N ASP A 22 -16.00 -11.18 26.37
CA ASP A 22 -15.68 -12.45 25.73
C ASP A 22 -14.18 -12.48 25.39
N ALA A 23 -13.37 -13.11 26.26
CA ALA A 23 -11.93 -13.27 26.04
C ALA A 23 -11.59 -14.29 24.92
N VAL A 24 -12.56 -15.08 24.46
CA VAL A 24 -12.38 -16.00 23.33
C VAL A 24 -12.39 -15.23 22.02
N LYS A 25 -13.29 -14.26 21.89
CA LYS A 25 -13.45 -13.44 20.67
C LYS A 25 -12.86 -12.03 20.75
N ASP A 26 -12.44 -11.60 21.94
CA ASP A 26 -12.07 -10.22 22.26
C ASP A 26 -13.19 -9.19 22.03
N GLU A 27 -14.42 -9.58 22.37
CA GLU A 27 -15.65 -8.80 22.14
C GLU A 27 -16.28 -8.28 23.44
N LEU A 28 -16.82 -7.06 23.37
CA LEU A 28 -17.68 -6.50 24.42
C LEU A 28 -19.11 -6.99 24.25
N ILE A 29 -19.78 -7.27 25.38
CA ILE A 29 -21.22 -7.54 25.39
C ILE A 29 -21.92 -6.26 25.91
N PRO A 30 -22.44 -5.40 25.02
CA PRO A 30 -23.13 -4.19 25.44
C PRO A 30 -24.43 -4.53 26.18
N ASP A 31 -24.89 -3.59 27.01
CA ASP A 31 -26.18 -3.61 27.70
C ASP A 31 -26.40 -4.73 28.72
N LEU A 32 -25.38 -5.54 29.03
CA LEU A 32 -25.43 -6.58 30.05
C LEU A 32 -24.31 -6.36 31.08
N THR A 33 -24.71 -6.14 32.34
CA THR A 33 -23.77 -5.99 33.47
C THR A 33 -24.03 -7.04 34.54
N LEU A 34 -22.98 -7.44 35.25
CA LEU A 34 -23.09 -8.38 36.38
C LEU A 34 -23.86 -7.76 37.56
N TRP A 35 -23.65 -6.46 37.80
CA TRP A 35 -24.26 -5.71 38.88
C TRP A 35 -25.23 -4.66 38.34
N ASP A 36 -26.31 -4.42 39.08
CA ASP A 36 -27.23 -3.32 38.78
C ASP A 36 -26.58 -1.95 39.06
N ALA A 37 -27.15 -0.90 38.48
CA ALA A 37 -26.61 0.46 38.56
C ALA A 37 -26.47 0.98 40.00
N LYS A 38 -27.35 0.57 40.93
CA LYS A 38 -27.26 1.01 42.32
C LYS A 38 -26.09 0.32 43.00
N THR A 39 -25.96 -1.00 42.82
CA THR A 39 -24.83 -1.77 43.38
C THR A 39 -23.49 -1.25 42.87
N LEU A 40 -23.37 -0.96 41.57
CA LEU A 40 -22.16 -0.34 41.01
C LEU A 40 -21.86 1.01 41.66
N LYS A 41 -22.86 1.89 41.76
CA LYS A 41 -22.69 3.23 42.36
C LYS A 41 -22.23 3.16 43.83
N ASP A 42 -22.81 2.25 44.61
CA ASP A 42 -22.53 2.15 46.05
C ASP A 42 -21.14 1.52 46.34
N ASN A 43 -20.54 0.82 45.37
CA ASN A 43 -19.29 0.06 45.56
C ASN A 43 -18.14 0.49 44.63
N THR A 44 -18.34 1.48 43.76
CA THR A 44 -17.27 2.01 42.92
C THR A 44 -16.37 2.93 43.75
N VAL A 45 -15.07 2.70 43.65
CA VAL A 45 -14.04 3.58 44.22
C VAL A 45 -13.29 4.22 43.07
N GLU A 46 -13.24 5.54 43.08
CA GLU A 46 -12.51 6.34 42.09
C GLU A 46 -11.27 6.93 42.74
N ASN A 47 -10.13 6.82 42.06
CA ASN A 47 -8.86 7.38 42.49
C ASN A 47 -8.23 8.15 41.33
N SER A 48 -8.00 9.45 41.52
CA SER A 48 -7.39 10.30 40.50
C SER A 48 -5.93 9.91 40.27
N GLN A 49 -5.58 9.68 38.99
CA GLN A 49 -4.21 9.38 38.54
C GLN A 49 -3.84 10.41 37.46
N HIS A 50 -3.09 11.43 37.83
CA HIS A 50 -2.64 12.45 36.88
C HIS A 50 -1.23 12.13 36.38
N SER A 51 -1.14 11.73 35.11
CA SER A 51 0.13 11.55 34.40
C SER A 51 -0.01 12.02 32.95
N SER A 52 1.10 12.47 32.38
CA SER A 52 1.21 12.80 30.95
C SER A 52 2.59 12.36 30.49
N ASP A 53 2.65 11.63 29.40
CA ASP A 53 3.90 11.16 28.79
C ASP A 53 3.91 11.45 27.29
N PHE A 54 5.10 11.49 26.70
CA PHE A 54 5.30 11.71 25.28
C PHE A 54 6.39 10.79 24.76
N GLN A 55 6.09 10.08 23.68
CA GLN A 55 7.00 9.14 23.05
C GLN A 55 7.06 9.37 21.54
N ILE A 56 8.22 9.07 20.95
CA ILE A 56 8.45 9.14 19.51
C ILE A 56 8.87 7.76 19.03
N SER A 57 8.08 7.19 18.12
CA SER A 57 8.49 6.04 17.31
C SER A 57 8.93 6.52 15.93
N ILE A 58 9.97 5.88 15.42
CA ILE A 58 10.47 6.04 14.06
C ILE A 58 9.93 4.92 13.17
N SER A 59 9.52 3.82 13.80
CA SER A 59 9.05 2.62 13.12
C SER A 59 7.53 2.60 13.10
N ASP A 60 6.97 2.32 11.93
CA ASP A 60 5.54 2.16 11.70
C ASP A 60 5.08 0.69 11.69
N THR A 61 5.95 -0.24 12.14
CA THR A 61 5.63 -1.68 12.19
C THR A 61 4.48 -1.97 13.15
N THR A 62 3.77 -3.08 12.90
CA THR A 62 2.69 -3.53 13.76
C THR A 62 3.17 -3.74 15.21
N GLU A 63 4.39 -4.27 15.39
CA GLU A 63 5.03 -4.43 16.70
C GLU A 63 5.28 -3.10 17.42
N SER A 64 5.78 -2.10 16.70
CA SER A 64 6.05 -0.78 17.29
C SER A 64 4.75 -0.09 17.73
N LYS A 65 3.71 -0.19 16.90
CA LYS A 65 2.36 0.30 17.22
C LYS A 65 1.75 -0.44 18.41
N SER A 66 1.88 -1.76 18.45
CA SER A 66 1.36 -2.61 19.53
C SER A 66 2.03 -2.26 20.86
N SER A 67 3.34 -2.02 20.86
CA SER A 67 4.10 -1.59 22.03
C SER A 67 3.64 -0.22 22.54
N LEU A 68 3.46 0.77 21.66
CA LEU A 68 2.97 2.12 22.03
C LEU A 68 1.54 2.08 22.62
N LEU A 69 0.72 1.13 22.18
CA LEU A 69 -0.66 0.94 22.62
C LEU A 69 -0.80 -0.05 23.78
N ASN A 70 0.31 -0.58 24.31
CA ASN A 70 0.33 -1.63 25.35
C ASN A 70 -0.58 -2.83 25.00
N ILE A 71 -0.53 -3.28 23.73
CA ILE A 71 -1.31 -4.42 23.24
C ILE A 71 -0.54 -5.71 23.56
N GLU A 72 -1.11 -6.56 24.41
CA GLU A 72 -0.56 -7.88 24.74
C GLU A 72 -0.70 -8.87 23.56
N ALA A 73 0.11 -9.92 23.56
CA ALA A 73 0.19 -10.88 22.46
C ALA A 73 -1.17 -11.50 22.07
N SER A 74 -2.01 -11.86 23.06
CA SER A 74 -3.34 -12.42 22.79
C SER A 74 -4.25 -11.43 22.06
N LEU A 75 -4.31 -10.17 22.53
CA LEU A 75 -5.10 -9.13 21.87
C LEU A 75 -4.51 -8.75 20.50
N LYS A 76 -3.17 -8.80 20.37
CA LYS A 76 -2.48 -8.58 19.10
C LYS A 76 -2.85 -9.63 18.06
N ALA A 77 -2.93 -10.91 18.44
CA ALA A 77 -3.36 -11.97 17.54
C ALA A 77 -4.79 -11.72 17.02
N SER A 78 -5.70 -11.32 17.91
CA SER A 78 -7.07 -10.93 17.53
C SER A 78 -7.13 -9.71 16.64
N PHE A 79 -6.30 -8.71 16.90
CA PHE A 79 -6.19 -7.53 16.03
C PHE A 79 -5.67 -7.90 14.64
N LEU A 80 -4.62 -8.73 14.55
CA LEU A 80 -4.07 -9.23 13.29
C LEU A 80 -5.11 -10.03 12.50
N ALA A 81 -5.95 -10.82 13.18
CA ALA A 81 -7.05 -11.56 12.57
C ALA A 81 -8.22 -10.68 12.11
N GLY A 82 -8.36 -9.47 12.67
CA GLY A 82 -9.54 -8.62 12.47
C GLY A 82 -10.74 -8.98 13.35
N LEU A 83 -10.51 -9.63 14.50
CA LEU A 83 -11.53 -9.86 15.54
C LEU A 83 -11.82 -8.59 16.35
N VAL A 84 -10.85 -7.68 16.46
CA VAL A 84 -11.01 -6.42 17.20
C VAL A 84 -11.34 -5.30 16.22
N GLU A 85 -12.52 -4.71 16.38
CA GLU A 85 -12.93 -3.52 15.64
C GLU A 85 -12.48 -2.25 16.39
N VAL A 86 -11.76 -1.37 15.68
CA VAL A 86 -11.33 -0.06 16.18
C VAL A 86 -12.11 1.05 15.46
N LYS A 87 -13.11 1.61 16.18
CA LYS A 87 -14.03 2.75 15.87
C LYS A 87 -15.32 2.51 15.06
N GLY A 88 -16.43 3.08 15.57
CA GLY A 88 -17.50 3.75 14.82
C GLY A 88 -18.60 2.92 14.12
N SER A 89 -19.68 2.64 14.86
CA SER A 89 -21.00 2.12 14.42
C SER A 89 -21.06 0.71 13.80
N ALA A 90 -21.25 -0.24 14.73
CA ALA A 90 -22.11 -1.42 14.65
C ALA A 90 -21.89 -2.44 13.51
N ASN A 91 -21.43 -3.62 13.91
CA ASN A 91 -22.07 -4.85 13.47
C ASN A 91 -22.49 -5.75 14.64
N LYS A 92 -23.72 -6.22 14.53
CA LYS A 92 -24.46 -7.01 15.51
C LYS A 92 -23.85 -8.40 15.67
N VAL A 93 -23.36 -8.71 16.86
CA VAL A 93 -22.90 -10.06 17.25
C VAL A 93 -24.11 -10.96 17.53
N LEU A 94 -24.05 -12.19 17.01
CA LEU A 94 -24.98 -13.25 17.33
C LEU A 94 -24.64 -13.85 18.69
N LEU A 95 -25.59 -13.78 19.62
CA LEU A 95 -25.52 -14.39 20.95
C LEU A 95 -25.39 -15.92 20.84
N GLY A 96 -24.26 -16.44 21.31
CA GLY A 96 -23.95 -17.87 21.46
C GLY A 96 -22.85 -18.07 22.51
N GLU A 97 -23.01 -19.11 23.33
CA GLU A 97 -22.50 -19.29 24.71
C GLU A 97 -20.97 -19.41 24.89
N ALA A 98 -20.36 -18.41 25.56
CA ALA A 98 -19.29 -18.51 26.57
C ALA A 98 -19.00 -17.09 27.11
N ARG A 99 -19.03 -16.88 28.43
CA ARG A 99 -18.88 -15.54 29.04
C ARG A 99 -17.83 -15.59 30.16
N PRO A 100 -16.53 -15.60 29.85
CA PRO A 100 -15.54 -15.97 30.85
C PRO A 100 -15.14 -14.82 31.77
N HIS A 101 -15.42 -13.53 31.47
CA HIS A 101 -14.91 -12.41 32.28
C HIS A 101 -15.90 -11.26 32.52
N VAL A 102 -15.70 -10.55 33.62
CA VAL A 102 -16.37 -9.29 33.98
C VAL A 102 -15.35 -8.17 34.19
N VAL A 103 -15.70 -6.96 33.77
CA VAL A 103 -14.91 -5.75 33.98
C VAL A 103 -15.00 -5.31 35.43
N THR A 104 -13.86 -5.28 36.13
CA THR A 104 -13.80 -4.89 37.56
C THR A 104 -12.98 -3.63 37.81
N GLY A 105 -12.21 -3.17 36.83
CA GLY A 105 -11.42 -1.94 36.94
C GLY A 105 -11.17 -1.34 35.57
N ILE A 106 -11.13 0.00 35.50
CA ILE A 106 -10.86 0.74 34.27
C ILE A 106 -9.94 1.91 34.63
N LEU A 107 -8.86 2.07 33.86
CA LEU A 107 -8.03 3.27 33.84
C LEU A 107 -8.55 4.15 32.71
N TYR A 108 -8.95 5.37 33.05
CA TYR A 108 -9.38 6.38 32.09
C TYR A 108 -8.24 7.33 31.75
N GLY A 109 -8.23 7.81 30.51
CA GLY A 109 -7.29 8.79 30.00
C GLY A 109 -7.56 9.09 28.53
N ALA A 110 -6.59 9.62 27.80
CA ALA A 110 -6.72 9.81 26.35
C ALA A 110 -5.35 9.76 25.69
N ASN A 111 -5.26 9.13 24.53
CA ASN A 111 -4.05 9.09 23.73
C ASN A 111 -4.21 9.90 22.44
N ALA A 112 -3.09 10.42 21.94
CA ALA A 112 -3.01 11.13 20.66
C ALA A 112 -1.74 10.72 19.92
N PHE A 113 -1.91 10.43 18.63
CA PHE A 113 -0.86 10.06 17.70
C PHE A 113 -0.79 11.10 16.59
N PHE A 114 0.40 11.69 16.45
CA PHE A 114 0.74 12.60 15.35
C PHE A 114 1.70 11.84 14.42
N VAL A 115 1.18 11.40 13.28
CA VAL A 115 1.95 10.65 12.28
C VAL A 115 2.50 11.64 11.27
N PHE A 116 3.83 11.73 11.18
CA PHE A 116 4.50 12.63 10.26
C PHE A 116 5.09 11.84 9.08
N ASP A 117 4.55 12.07 7.88
CA ASP A 117 4.96 11.36 6.65
C ASP A 117 5.72 12.32 5.73
N SER A 118 6.95 12.00 5.36
CA SER A 118 7.70 12.76 4.35
C SER A 118 7.19 12.48 2.95
N GLU A 119 7.55 13.37 2.01
CA GLU A 119 7.50 13.05 0.59
C GLU A 119 8.42 11.85 0.26
N LYS A 120 8.20 11.23 -0.91
CA LYS A 120 9.07 10.15 -1.41
C LYS A 120 10.49 10.69 -1.60
N VAL A 121 11.46 10.04 -0.95
CA VAL A 121 12.88 10.37 -1.04
C VAL A 121 13.67 9.19 -1.60
N GLU A 122 14.83 9.48 -2.17
CA GLU A 122 15.77 8.45 -2.62
C GLU A 122 16.29 7.63 -1.43
N ALA A 123 16.63 6.36 -1.69
CA ALA A 123 16.99 5.39 -0.65
C ALA A 123 18.18 5.85 0.23
N ASP A 124 19.16 6.54 -0.36
CA ASP A 124 20.33 7.07 0.34
C ASP A 124 20.02 8.28 1.25
N SER A 125 18.87 8.92 1.01
CA SER A 125 18.43 10.14 1.70
C SER A 125 17.45 9.86 2.85
N VAL A 126 16.89 8.65 2.92
CA VAL A 126 15.91 8.23 3.94
C VAL A 126 16.43 8.48 5.36
N GLN A 127 17.62 7.97 5.71
CA GLN A 127 18.16 8.10 7.07
C GLN A 127 18.40 9.56 7.48
N LYS A 128 18.82 10.41 6.53
CA LYS A 128 19.04 11.83 6.78
C LYS A 128 17.72 12.56 7.00
N MET A 129 16.71 12.25 6.19
CA MET A 129 15.36 12.81 6.34
C MET A 129 14.76 12.41 7.69
N GLU A 130 14.79 11.12 8.01
CA GLU A 130 14.34 10.56 9.28
C GLU A 130 15.00 11.25 10.48
N GLY A 131 16.33 11.35 10.48
CA GLY A 131 17.09 11.97 11.57
C GLY A 131 16.72 13.45 11.76
N SER A 132 16.49 14.16 10.66
CA SER A 132 16.11 15.58 10.66
C SER A 132 14.67 15.77 11.17
N MET A 133 13.71 14.96 10.69
CA MET A 133 12.33 14.97 11.17
C MET A 133 12.25 14.65 12.66
N ARG A 134 12.95 13.59 13.10
CA ARG A 134 12.99 13.19 14.52
C ARG A 134 13.53 14.31 15.41
N ALA A 135 14.60 14.99 14.99
CA ALA A 135 15.17 16.10 15.75
C ALA A 135 14.18 17.26 15.92
N LEU A 136 13.39 17.54 14.89
CA LEU A 136 12.37 18.58 14.90
C LEU A 136 11.15 18.18 15.74
N ILE A 137 10.62 16.96 15.58
CA ILE A 137 9.47 16.43 16.34
C ILE A 137 9.77 16.36 17.85
N LYS A 138 11.02 16.06 18.23
CA LYS A 138 11.47 16.12 19.64
C LYS A 138 11.29 17.48 20.30
N LYS A 139 11.18 18.56 19.52
CA LYS A 139 10.95 19.91 20.05
C LYS A 139 9.48 20.21 20.36
N ILE A 140 8.53 19.39 19.88
CA ILE A 140 7.09 19.64 20.05
C ILE A 140 6.70 19.87 21.52
N PRO A 141 7.10 19.01 22.48
CA PRO A 141 6.72 19.20 23.89
C PRO A 141 7.34 20.43 24.57
N ALA A 142 8.38 21.02 23.97
CA ALA A 142 9.06 22.18 24.52
C ALA A 142 8.42 23.51 24.09
N PHE A 143 7.47 23.50 23.16
CA PHE A 143 6.73 24.69 22.77
C PHE A 143 5.63 24.97 23.77
N ASP A 144 5.76 26.09 24.48
CA ASP A 144 4.69 26.67 25.29
C ASP A 144 4.03 27.77 24.46
N VAL A 145 2.84 27.47 23.91
CA VAL A 145 2.14 28.39 23.00
C VAL A 145 0.82 28.79 23.63
N GLU A 146 0.89 29.63 24.67
CA GLU A 146 -0.24 30.44 25.10
C GLU A 146 -0.57 31.51 24.04
N GLY A 147 -1.23 31.09 22.96
CA GLY A 147 -1.65 31.94 21.84
C GLY A 147 -0.68 31.92 20.66
N LYS A 148 -1.23 32.04 19.44
CA LYS A 148 -0.53 32.01 18.14
C LYS A 148 0.78 32.83 18.14
N VAL A 149 1.88 32.22 18.55
CA VAL A 149 3.23 32.78 18.50
C VAL A 149 4.01 31.98 17.46
N ASP A 150 4.73 32.69 16.59
CA ASP A 150 5.64 32.11 15.62
C ASP A 150 6.55 31.07 16.30
N LEU A 151 6.44 29.81 15.90
CA LEU A 151 7.36 28.77 16.35
C LEU A 151 8.79 29.24 16.06
N LYS A 152 9.64 29.29 17.10
CA LYS A 152 11.05 29.68 16.96
C LYS A 152 11.85 28.57 16.27
N LEU A 153 11.60 28.41 14.98
CA LEU A 153 12.29 27.51 14.07
C LEU A 153 13.35 28.27 13.30
N THR A 154 14.49 27.64 13.05
CA THR A 154 15.48 28.17 12.09
C THR A 154 14.91 28.15 10.67
N ASP A 155 15.51 28.90 9.74
CA ASP A 155 15.07 28.89 8.34
C ASP A 155 15.18 27.48 7.72
N GLU A 156 16.19 26.70 8.12
CA GLU A 156 16.36 25.31 7.71
C GLU A 156 15.23 24.41 8.24
N GLU A 157 14.83 24.59 9.50
CA GLU A 157 13.73 23.84 10.11
C GLU A 157 12.39 24.21 9.48
N LYS A 158 12.15 25.49 9.20
CA LYS A 158 10.96 25.92 8.46
C LYS A 158 10.90 25.27 7.09
N ALA A 159 12.01 25.25 6.34
CA ALA A 159 12.07 24.56 5.06
C ALA A 159 11.82 23.05 5.19
N LEU A 160 12.25 22.43 6.29
CA LEU A 160 12.00 21.02 6.57
C LEU A 160 10.51 20.73 6.83
N THR A 161 9.79 21.59 7.56
CA THR A 161 8.35 21.40 7.85
C THR A 161 7.47 21.32 6.60
N GLN A 162 7.94 21.88 5.48
CA GLN A 162 7.23 21.85 4.20
C GLN A 162 7.43 20.55 3.42
N LYS A 163 8.32 19.64 3.89
CA LYS A 163 8.66 18.38 3.21
C LYS A 163 7.95 17.16 3.81
N PHE A 164 7.10 17.36 4.80
CA PHE A 164 6.32 16.31 5.43
C PHE A 164 4.95 16.81 5.84
N SER A 165 4.00 15.90 5.91
CA SER A 165 2.62 16.14 6.33
C SER A 165 2.37 15.57 7.72
N CYS A 166 1.26 15.96 8.36
CA CYS A 166 0.80 15.37 9.61
C CYS A 166 -0.56 14.68 9.41
N LYS A 167 -0.76 13.54 10.06
CA LYS A 167 -2.07 12.91 10.26
C LYS A 167 -2.29 12.70 11.75
N PHE A 168 -3.48 13.06 12.23
CA PHE A 168 -3.86 12.92 13.62
C PHE A 168 -4.79 11.72 13.85
N TYR A 169 -4.47 10.94 14.87
CA TYR A 169 -5.34 9.90 15.40
C TYR A 169 -5.36 10.03 16.92
N GLY A 170 -6.51 10.30 17.51
CA GLY A 170 -6.59 10.37 18.97
C GLY A 170 -8.00 10.18 19.48
N ASP A 171 -8.09 10.17 20.80
CA ASP A 171 -9.34 10.09 21.56
C ASP A 171 -9.96 11.49 21.81
N PHE A 172 -9.33 12.53 21.30
CA PHE A 172 -9.78 13.92 21.45
C PHE A 172 -10.67 14.37 20.29
N ILE A 173 -11.70 15.16 20.61
CA ILE A 173 -12.51 15.85 19.62
C ILE A 173 -11.86 17.21 19.33
N LEU A 174 -11.22 17.32 18.17
CA LEU A 174 -10.61 18.56 17.68
C LEU A 174 -11.59 19.32 16.77
N GLU A 175 -11.49 20.66 16.74
CA GLU A 175 -12.24 21.48 15.76
C GLU A 175 -11.84 21.17 14.32
N SER A 176 -10.53 20.93 14.11
CA SER A 176 -9.95 20.50 12.85
C SER A 176 -8.73 19.63 13.10
N ASN A 177 -8.61 18.53 12.36
CA ASN A 177 -7.44 17.66 12.45
C ASN A 177 -6.20 18.36 11.85
N PRO A 178 -5.05 18.34 12.52
CA PRO A 178 -3.83 18.96 12.02
C PRO A 178 -3.29 18.19 10.80
N SER A 179 -2.84 18.95 9.82
CA SER A 179 -2.24 18.48 8.56
C SER A 179 -0.81 18.97 8.35
N THR A 180 -0.40 20.00 9.11
CA THR A 180 0.95 20.59 9.07
C THR A 180 1.66 20.46 10.42
N PHE A 181 2.98 20.69 10.44
CA PHE A 181 3.76 20.71 11.69
C PHE A 181 3.25 21.77 12.69
N GLU A 182 2.91 22.96 12.20
CA GLU A 182 2.44 24.06 13.05
C GLU A 182 1.07 23.75 13.68
N GLU A 183 0.15 23.22 12.88
CA GLU A 183 -1.15 22.75 13.38
C GLU A 183 -0.98 21.62 14.41
N ALA A 184 -0.03 20.70 14.18
CA ALA A 184 0.25 19.61 15.11
C ALA A 184 0.77 20.11 16.46
N VAL A 185 1.68 21.11 16.47
CA VAL A 185 2.16 21.73 17.72
C VAL A 185 1.00 22.41 18.46
N ASN A 186 0.18 23.18 17.75
CA ASN A 186 -0.97 23.86 18.36
C ASN A 186 -1.99 22.86 18.94
N ALA A 187 -2.27 21.79 18.21
CA ALA A 187 -3.15 20.72 18.67
C ALA A 187 -2.56 20.03 19.92
N TYR A 188 -1.27 19.68 19.91
CA TYR A 188 -0.57 19.05 21.03
C TYR A 188 -0.65 19.88 22.32
N VAL A 189 -0.35 21.19 22.24
CA VAL A 189 -0.43 22.11 23.39
C VAL A 189 -1.86 22.23 23.93
N GLY A 190 -2.86 22.08 23.06
CA GLY A 190 -4.28 22.11 23.44
C GLY A 190 -4.78 20.83 24.13
N LEU A 191 -4.15 19.66 23.90
CA LEU A 191 -4.68 18.36 24.35
C LEU A 191 -4.99 18.29 25.84
N PRO A 192 -4.12 18.76 26.77
CA PRO A 192 -4.41 18.66 28.20
C PRO A 192 -5.69 19.40 28.61
N LYS A 193 -6.00 20.53 27.94
CA LYS A 193 -7.21 21.31 28.22
C LYS A 193 -8.48 20.62 27.72
N LEU A 194 -8.37 19.77 26.70
CA LEU A 194 -9.50 19.04 26.12
C LEU A 194 -9.96 17.86 26.98
N LEU A 195 -9.16 17.41 27.95
CA LEU A 195 -9.58 16.38 28.91
C LEU A 195 -10.71 16.85 29.84
N GLY A 196 -10.84 18.17 30.03
CA GLY A 196 -11.75 18.74 31.01
C GLY A 196 -11.11 18.95 32.39
N GLU A 197 -11.83 19.60 33.30
CA GLU A 197 -11.29 19.95 34.64
C GLU A 197 -11.09 18.71 35.53
N GLU A 198 -11.98 17.72 35.39
CA GLU A 198 -11.94 16.47 36.15
C GLU A 198 -11.66 15.25 35.26
N GLY A 199 -11.31 15.47 33.99
CA GLY A 199 -11.09 14.40 33.02
C GLY A 199 -12.38 13.83 32.44
N GLU A 200 -13.47 14.61 32.45
CA GLU A 200 -14.81 14.20 31.99
C GLU A 200 -14.86 13.77 30.51
N ASN A 201 -13.87 14.18 29.70
CA ASN A 201 -13.74 13.79 28.30
C ASN A 201 -12.77 12.62 28.08
N SER A 202 -12.30 11.98 29.15
CA SER A 202 -11.44 10.80 29.07
C SER A 202 -12.21 9.56 28.59
N VAL A 203 -11.46 8.63 28.01
CA VAL A 203 -11.96 7.32 27.54
C VAL A 203 -11.25 6.18 28.27
N PRO A 204 -11.81 4.97 28.29
CA PRO A 204 -11.10 3.80 28.79
C PRO A 204 -9.78 3.57 28.04
N LEU A 205 -8.68 3.38 28.76
CA LEU A 205 -7.35 3.02 28.21
C LEU A 205 -6.99 1.58 28.53
N THR A 206 -7.03 1.21 29.82
CA THR A 206 -6.68 -0.13 30.31
C THR A 206 -7.82 -0.68 31.14
N VAL A 207 -8.13 -1.95 30.94
CA VAL A 207 -9.26 -2.63 31.58
C VAL A 207 -8.76 -3.85 32.32
N TRP A 208 -9.23 -4.02 33.56
CA TRP A 208 -9.01 -5.21 34.37
C TRP A 208 -10.25 -6.10 34.33
N LEU A 209 -10.01 -7.36 34.00
CA LEU A 209 -11.01 -8.38 33.82
C LEU A 209 -10.82 -9.49 34.85
N VAL A 210 -11.91 -9.93 35.47
CA VAL A 210 -11.90 -11.05 36.40
C VAL A 210 -12.72 -12.20 35.83
N PRO A 211 -12.21 -13.45 35.88
CA PRO A 211 -12.94 -14.62 35.44
C PRO A 211 -14.28 -14.79 36.17
N LEU A 212 -15.37 -15.03 35.44
CA LEU A 212 -16.68 -15.30 36.02
C LEU A 212 -16.74 -16.63 36.77
N LYS A 213 -15.81 -17.56 36.55
CA LYS A 213 -15.70 -18.81 37.33
C LYS A 213 -15.66 -18.57 38.85
N TYR A 214 -15.20 -17.39 39.28
CA TYR A 214 -15.17 -16.98 40.68
C TYR A 214 -16.55 -16.64 41.25
N VAL A 215 -17.52 -16.34 40.39
CA VAL A 215 -18.92 -16.05 40.74
C VAL A 215 -19.81 -17.25 40.44
N ASP A 216 -19.59 -17.90 39.30
CA ASP A 216 -20.31 -19.08 38.82
C ASP A 216 -19.31 -20.14 38.31
N PRO A 217 -19.02 -21.19 39.10
CA PRO A 217 -18.06 -22.24 38.72
C PRO A 217 -18.45 -23.06 37.49
N GLU A 218 -19.69 -22.97 37.00
CA GLU A 218 -20.12 -23.66 35.77
C GLU A 218 -19.67 -22.93 34.49
N VAL A 219 -19.17 -21.70 34.62
CA VAL A 219 -18.68 -20.91 33.48
C VAL A 219 -17.35 -21.49 32.95
N PRO A 220 -17.26 -21.80 31.64
CA PRO A 220 -16.01 -22.29 31.03
C PRO A 220 -14.87 -21.30 31.17
N GLU A 221 -13.68 -21.81 31.52
CA GLU A 221 -12.45 -21.02 31.58
C GLU A 221 -11.84 -20.82 30.17
N LEU A 222 -11.08 -19.75 29.98
CA LEU A 222 -10.17 -19.65 28.83
C LEU A 222 -9.15 -20.79 28.95
N ILE A 223 -9.20 -21.77 28.06
CA ILE A 223 -8.44 -23.00 28.23
C ILE A 223 -6.99 -22.80 27.79
N ASN A 224 -6.78 -22.07 26.69
CA ASN A 224 -5.45 -21.85 26.12
C ASN A 224 -5.23 -20.39 25.71
N GLU A 225 -4.01 -19.91 25.94
CA GLU A 225 -3.49 -18.70 25.29
C GLU A 225 -2.71 -19.08 24.02
N ILE A 226 -2.52 -18.12 23.12
CA ILE A 226 -1.69 -18.31 21.93
C ILE A 226 -0.27 -17.89 22.27
N SER A 227 0.69 -18.75 21.95
CA SER A 227 2.10 -18.54 22.24
C SER A 227 2.62 -17.29 21.51
N ILE A 228 3.34 -16.46 22.25
CA ILE A 228 3.90 -15.21 21.74
C ILE A 228 4.77 -15.42 20.50
N GLY A 229 5.52 -16.53 20.44
CA GLY A 229 6.32 -16.88 19.27
C GLY A 229 5.47 -17.06 18.00
N LEU A 230 4.31 -17.71 18.13
CA LEU A 230 3.41 -17.91 17.00
C LEU A 230 2.69 -16.62 16.57
N VAL A 231 2.37 -15.73 17.53
CA VAL A 231 1.85 -14.39 17.22
C VAL A 231 2.84 -13.59 16.39
N ILE A 232 4.14 -13.66 16.72
CA ILE A 232 5.22 -13.02 15.96
C ILE A 232 5.33 -13.62 14.56
N GLU A 233 5.34 -14.96 14.43
CA GLU A 233 5.42 -15.62 13.12
C GLU A 233 4.24 -15.23 12.19
N ILE A 234 3.02 -15.10 12.74
CA ILE A 234 1.83 -14.68 11.99
C ILE A 234 1.93 -13.20 11.58
N GLU A 235 2.40 -12.34 12.48
CA GLU A 235 2.66 -10.94 12.18
C GLU A 235 3.66 -10.82 11.03
N ASP A 236 4.78 -11.54 11.10
CA ASP A 236 5.81 -11.54 10.05
C ASP A 236 5.22 -11.93 8.69
N VAL A 237 4.33 -12.92 8.64
CA VAL A 237 3.63 -13.32 7.41
C VAL A 237 2.75 -12.19 6.86
N LEU A 238 1.94 -11.55 7.72
CA LEU A 238 1.03 -10.49 7.31
C LEU A 238 1.78 -9.21 6.90
N ASP A 239 2.86 -8.87 7.61
CA ASP A 239 3.70 -7.72 7.32
C ASP A 239 4.56 -7.96 6.07
N ASP A 240 5.00 -9.19 5.79
CA ASP A 240 5.66 -9.52 4.51
C ASP A 240 4.73 -9.31 3.31
N LEU A 241 3.47 -9.74 3.40
CA LEU A 241 2.47 -9.49 2.35
C LEU A 241 2.24 -7.99 2.14
N ARG A 242 2.11 -7.21 3.22
CA ARG A 242 2.00 -5.74 3.13
C ARG A 242 3.25 -5.12 2.52
N ARG A 243 4.45 -5.64 2.82
CA ARG A 243 5.70 -5.18 2.21
C ARG A 243 5.72 -5.46 0.71
N MET A 244 5.26 -6.63 0.27
CA MET A 244 5.14 -6.94 -1.16
C MET A 244 4.12 -6.02 -1.85
N GLU A 245 2.98 -5.72 -1.21
CA GLU A 245 2.00 -4.74 -1.70
C GLU A 245 2.62 -3.33 -1.81
N ALA A 246 3.36 -2.88 -0.79
CA ALA A 246 4.03 -1.58 -0.78
C ALA A 246 5.09 -1.46 -1.87
N ARG A 247 5.95 -2.49 -2.02
CA ARG A 247 6.94 -2.58 -3.09
C ARG A 247 6.30 -2.48 -4.47
N CYS A 248 5.18 -3.18 -4.69
CA CYS A 248 4.41 -3.08 -5.93
C CYS A 248 3.85 -1.67 -6.16
N ASN A 249 3.34 -1.01 -5.11
CA ASN A 249 2.86 0.37 -5.18
C ASN A 249 3.98 1.35 -5.55
N ASP A 250 5.20 1.14 -5.05
CA ASP A 250 6.33 1.97 -5.44
C ASP A 250 6.62 1.89 -6.93
N SER A 251 6.55 0.69 -7.53
CA SER A 251 6.67 0.50 -8.98
C SER A 251 5.52 1.13 -9.77
N LEU A 252 4.29 1.11 -9.23
CA LEU A 252 3.12 1.73 -9.89
C LEU A 252 3.22 3.26 -10.02
N VAL A 253 3.98 3.91 -9.12
CA VAL A 253 4.20 5.37 -9.13
C VAL A 253 5.36 5.76 -10.06
N GLU A 254 6.15 4.81 -10.55
CA GLU A 254 7.23 5.09 -11.49
C GLU A 254 6.72 5.58 -12.86
N GLY A 255 7.41 6.57 -13.43
CA GLY A 255 6.91 7.36 -14.56
C GLY A 255 6.47 6.53 -15.77
N VAL A 256 7.28 5.53 -16.17
CA VAL A 256 7.00 4.76 -17.39
C VAL A 256 5.78 3.85 -17.21
N VAL A 257 5.50 3.37 -16.00
CA VAL A 257 4.36 2.47 -15.76
C VAL A 257 3.04 3.20 -16.04
N GLY A 258 2.97 4.51 -15.75
CA GLY A 258 1.82 5.35 -16.08
C GLY A 258 1.56 5.49 -17.59
N ASP A 259 2.60 5.40 -18.42
CA ASP A 259 2.48 5.49 -19.88
C ASP A 259 2.09 4.17 -20.55
N PHE A 260 2.23 3.04 -19.85
CA PHE A 260 1.96 1.70 -20.37
C PHE A 260 0.84 0.99 -19.58
N PRO A 261 -0.43 1.06 -20.03
CA PRO A 261 -1.56 0.43 -19.34
C PRO A 261 -1.39 -1.07 -19.07
N CYS A 262 -0.68 -1.79 -19.94
CA CYS A 262 -0.40 -3.21 -19.75
C CYS A 262 0.46 -3.50 -18.51
N LEU A 263 1.46 -2.66 -18.22
CA LEU A 263 2.30 -2.78 -17.02
C LEU A 263 1.48 -2.43 -15.77
N GLN A 264 0.72 -1.34 -15.84
CA GLN A 264 -0.17 -0.92 -14.75
C GLN A 264 -1.20 -2.01 -14.40
N GLU A 265 -1.81 -2.64 -15.40
CA GLU A 265 -2.78 -3.71 -15.20
C GLU A 265 -2.16 -4.91 -14.48
N VAL A 266 -0.98 -5.38 -14.91
CA VAL A 266 -0.31 -6.54 -14.31
C VAL A 266 0.11 -6.28 -12.86
N LEU A 267 0.71 -5.12 -12.57
CA LEU A 267 1.09 -4.74 -11.21
C LEU A 267 -0.15 -4.58 -10.30
N THR A 268 -1.22 -3.97 -10.81
CA THR A 268 -2.50 -3.85 -10.09
C THR A 268 -3.12 -5.23 -9.80
N ARG A 269 -3.03 -6.18 -10.75
CA ARG A 269 -3.50 -7.56 -10.54
C ARG A 269 -2.72 -8.25 -9.42
N PHE A 270 -1.38 -8.15 -9.41
CA PHE A 270 -0.54 -8.68 -8.34
C PHE A 270 -0.93 -8.11 -6.97
N GLN A 271 -1.02 -6.78 -6.86
CA GLN A 271 -1.42 -6.10 -5.63
C GLN A 271 -2.77 -6.61 -5.10
N LYS A 272 -3.77 -6.72 -5.97
CA LYS A 272 -5.10 -7.24 -5.61
C LYS A 272 -5.04 -8.69 -5.12
N LEU A 273 -4.27 -9.55 -5.78
CA LEU A 273 -4.13 -10.94 -5.38
C LEU A 273 -3.46 -11.08 -4.00
N CYS A 274 -2.42 -10.30 -3.70
CA CYS A 274 -1.81 -10.24 -2.37
C CYS A 274 -2.82 -9.79 -1.31
N SER A 275 -3.62 -8.75 -1.61
CA SER A 275 -4.67 -8.27 -0.71
C SER A 275 -5.76 -9.33 -0.46
N TYR A 276 -6.17 -10.07 -1.49
CA TYR A 276 -7.15 -11.15 -1.36
C TYR A 276 -6.61 -12.31 -0.52
N TYR A 277 -5.37 -12.72 -0.74
CA TYR A 277 -4.73 -13.75 0.07
C TYR A 277 -4.62 -13.33 1.53
N ARG A 278 -4.17 -12.09 1.80
CA ARG A 278 -4.11 -11.54 3.16
C ARG A 278 -5.47 -11.56 3.84
N ALA A 279 -6.54 -11.17 3.14
CA ALA A 279 -7.90 -11.21 3.67
C ALA A 279 -8.38 -12.65 3.97
N ASP A 280 -8.01 -13.63 3.14
CA ASP A 280 -8.35 -15.03 3.36
C ASP A 280 -7.61 -15.64 4.56
N LEU A 281 -6.33 -15.29 4.74
CA LEU A 281 -5.56 -15.62 5.95
C LEU A 281 -6.25 -15.08 7.21
N GLN A 282 -6.59 -13.79 7.22
CA GLN A 282 -7.28 -13.14 8.35
C GLN A 282 -8.62 -13.83 8.65
N LYS A 283 -9.42 -14.11 7.61
CA LYS A 283 -10.70 -14.83 7.74
C LYS A 283 -10.53 -16.23 8.32
N THR A 284 -9.44 -16.91 7.99
CA THR A 284 -9.11 -18.23 8.54
C THR A 284 -8.72 -18.13 10.01
N MET A 285 -7.91 -17.13 10.37
CA MET A 285 -7.54 -16.84 11.76
C MET A 285 -8.73 -16.50 12.65
N VAL A 286 -9.71 -15.73 12.15
CA VAL A 286 -10.98 -15.42 12.86
C VAL A 286 -11.71 -16.69 13.33
N LYS A 287 -11.55 -17.82 12.62
CA LYS A 287 -12.16 -19.10 13.00
C LYS A 287 -11.28 -19.90 13.95
N ILE A 288 -9.96 -19.93 13.70
CA ILE A 288 -9.03 -20.79 14.44
C ILE A 288 -8.71 -20.23 15.83
N LEU A 289 -8.54 -18.91 15.98
CA LEU A 289 -8.16 -18.30 17.26
C LEU A 289 -9.21 -18.60 18.37
N PRO A 290 -10.52 -18.42 18.14
CA PRO A 290 -11.54 -18.84 19.10
C PRO A 290 -11.47 -20.33 19.44
N SER A 291 -11.35 -21.20 18.43
CA SER A 291 -11.28 -22.66 18.63
C SER A 291 -10.10 -23.07 19.51
N ILE A 292 -8.93 -22.44 19.35
CA ILE A 292 -7.75 -22.70 20.18
C ILE A 292 -8.01 -22.28 21.63
N ARG A 293 -8.54 -21.07 21.82
CA ARG A 293 -8.84 -20.49 23.14
C ARG A 293 -9.87 -21.30 23.92
N GLU A 294 -10.82 -21.92 23.22
CA GLU A 294 -11.80 -22.86 23.77
C GLU A 294 -11.26 -24.29 23.96
N GLY A 295 -10.00 -24.56 23.60
CA GLY A 295 -9.39 -25.89 23.68
C GLY A 295 -9.94 -26.92 22.68
N LYS A 296 -10.66 -26.46 21.64
CA LYS A 296 -11.21 -27.32 20.57
C LYS A 296 -10.18 -27.66 19.49
N GLU A 297 -9.19 -26.78 19.31
CA GLU A 297 -8.08 -26.94 18.37
C GLU A 297 -6.74 -26.64 19.06
N ASP A 298 -5.64 -27.10 18.46
CA ASP A 298 -4.27 -26.85 18.91
C ASP A 298 -3.60 -25.75 18.07
N GLU A 299 -2.54 -25.13 18.59
CA GLU A 299 -1.74 -24.13 17.88
C GLU A 299 -1.16 -24.64 16.55
N SER A 300 -1.02 -25.95 16.37
CA SER A 300 -0.67 -26.53 15.07
C SER A 300 -1.60 -26.12 13.93
N SER A 301 -2.88 -25.81 14.20
CA SER A 301 -3.80 -25.25 13.20
C SER A 301 -3.33 -23.90 12.64
N LEU A 302 -2.74 -23.05 13.48
CA LEU A 302 -2.15 -21.77 13.06
C LEU A 302 -0.81 -21.97 12.36
N ARG A 303 0.06 -22.87 12.87
CA ARG A 303 1.33 -23.21 12.20
C ARG A 303 1.12 -23.72 10.79
N ARG A 304 0.06 -24.51 10.57
CA ARG A 304 -0.30 -25.00 9.24
C ARG A 304 -0.52 -23.87 8.24
N ILE A 305 -1.11 -22.75 8.65
CA ILE A 305 -1.32 -21.58 7.76
C ILE A 305 0.03 -21.06 7.23
N ILE A 306 1.02 -20.95 8.12
CA ILE A 306 2.37 -20.49 7.78
C ILE A 306 3.04 -21.50 6.83
N GLU A 307 2.95 -22.79 7.12
CA GLU A 307 3.51 -23.85 6.28
C GLU A 307 2.84 -23.95 4.90
N GLU A 308 1.53 -23.75 4.82
CA GLU A 308 0.75 -23.76 3.59
C GLU A 308 1.14 -22.58 2.71
N ARG A 309 1.36 -21.40 3.30
CA ARG A 309 1.88 -20.23 2.59
C ARG A 309 3.19 -20.54 1.87
N GLU A 310 4.16 -21.13 2.57
CA GLU A 310 5.47 -21.41 1.98
C GLU A 310 5.41 -22.38 0.79
N LYS A 311 4.40 -23.26 0.77
CA LYS A 311 4.14 -24.17 -0.36
C LYS A 311 3.32 -23.52 -1.48
N SER A 312 2.55 -22.48 -1.17
CA SER A 312 1.66 -21.78 -2.10
C SER A 312 2.42 -20.89 -3.11
N PRO A 313 1.73 -20.31 -4.11
CA PRO A 313 2.26 -19.22 -4.93
C PRO A 313 2.54 -17.92 -4.16
N PHE A 314 2.04 -17.79 -2.92
CA PHE A 314 2.17 -16.61 -2.06
C PHE A 314 3.32 -16.70 -1.04
N SER A 315 4.27 -17.63 -1.25
CA SER A 315 5.49 -17.66 -0.44
C SER A 315 6.32 -16.40 -0.67
N HIS A 316 7.10 -16.01 0.35
CA HIS A 316 7.96 -14.82 0.26
C HIS A 316 8.87 -14.88 -0.97
N GLU A 317 9.54 -16.02 -1.17
CA GLU A 317 10.46 -16.24 -2.27
C GLU A 317 9.78 -16.02 -3.64
N LYS A 318 8.59 -16.59 -3.85
CA LYS A 318 7.89 -16.48 -5.13
C LYS A 318 7.37 -15.06 -5.39
N LEU A 319 6.81 -14.41 -4.37
CA LEU A 319 6.33 -13.02 -4.49
C LEU A 319 7.49 -12.07 -4.78
N SER A 320 8.59 -12.19 -4.03
CA SER A 320 9.78 -11.36 -4.24
C SER A 320 10.38 -11.60 -5.62
N LYS A 321 10.55 -12.86 -6.03
CA LYS A 321 11.12 -13.21 -7.33
C LYS A 321 10.27 -12.70 -8.50
N TRP A 322 8.94 -12.73 -8.36
CA TRP A 322 8.04 -12.15 -9.36
C TRP A 322 8.23 -10.63 -9.47
N LEU A 323 8.29 -9.91 -8.33
CA LEU A 323 8.56 -8.48 -8.32
C LEU A 323 9.93 -8.14 -8.90
N ASP A 324 10.99 -8.89 -8.57
CA ASP A 324 12.34 -8.69 -9.12
C ASP A 324 12.31 -8.77 -10.67
N CYS A 325 11.61 -9.76 -11.22
CA CYS A 325 11.49 -9.93 -12.67
C CYS A 325 10.65 -8.80 -13.30
N LYS A 326 9.58 -8.37 -12.62
CA LYS A 326 8.69 -7.32 -13.14
C LYS A 326 9.35 -5.94 -13.10
N GLU A 327 10.06 -5.62 -12.03
CA GLU A 327 10.88 -4.42 -11.92
C GLU A 327 12.00 -4.43 -12.98
N ARG A 328 12.62 -5.59 -13.25
CA ARG A 328 13.59 -5.70 -14.34
C ARG A 328 12.97 -5.39 -15.70
N GLU A 329 11.74 -5.86 -15.96
CA GLU A 329 10.99 -5.52 -17.18
C GLU A 329 10.71 -4.01 -17.28
N VAL A 330 10.23 -3.39 -16.21
CA VAL A 330 9.99 -1.94 -16.15
C VAL A 330 11.28 -1.16 -16.44
N ASN A 331 12.40 -1.57 -15.85
CA ASN A 331 13.71 -0.95 -16.07
C ASN A 331 14.20 -1.06 -17.53
N VAL A 332 13.93 -2.18 -18.20
CA VAL A 332 14.28 -2.36 -19.63
C VAL A 332 13.47 -1.40 -20.51
N VAL A 333 12.17 -1.25 -20.22
CA VAL A 333 11.29 -0.30 -20.92
C VAL A 333 11.77 1.13 -20.68
N TRP A 334 12.04 1.49 -19.41
CA TRP A 334 12.59 2.79 -19.04
C TRP A 334 13.88 3.11 -19.79
N ALA A 335 14.86 2.21 -19.80
CA ALA A 335 16.13 2.41 -20.48
C ALA A 335 15.96 2.67 -21.99
N CYS A 336 14.99 2.03 -22.63
CA CYS A 336 14.68 2.30 -24.04
C CYS A 336 14.05 3.69 -24.21
N VAL A 337 13.09 4.06 -23.36
CA VAL A 337 12.39 5.35 -23.41
C VAL A 337 13.36 6.52 -23.22
N GLU A 338 14.32 6.41 -22.30
CA GLU A 338 15.35 7.43 -22.07
C GLU A 338 16.22 7.71 -23.31
N ILE A 339 16.41 6.71 -24.19
CA ILE A 339 17.17 6.88 -25.45
C ILE A 339 16.36 7.68 -26.48
N ILE A 340 15.02 7.64 -26.42
CA ILE A 340 14.10 8.23 -27.39
C ILE A 340 13.18 9.27 -26.73
N PRO A 341 13.74 10.34 -26.12
CA PRO A 341 12.94 11.34 -25.42
C PRO A 341 12.05 12.12 -26.40
N ASP A 342 10.98 12.72 -25.85
CA ASP A 342 10.04 13.61 -26.54
C ASP A 342 9.20 12.96 -27.66
N ILE A 343 9.07 11.63 -27.66
CA ILE A 343 8.21 10.90 -28.58
C ILE A 343 6.86 10.62 -27.91
N LYS A 344 5.78 10.77 -28.68
CA LYS A 344 4.42 10.56 -28.18
C LYS A 344 4.17 9.08 -27.89
N PHE A 345 3.77 8.78 -26.66
CA PHE A 345 3.24 7.47 -26.27
C PHE A 345 1.80 7.29 -26.75
N VAL A 346 1.47 6.07 -27.18
CA VAL A 346 0.11 5.66 -27.50
C VAL A 346 -0.25 4.44 -26.68
N ALA A 347 -1.39 4.51 -25.99
CA ALA A 347 -1.70 3.59 -24.90
C ALA A 347 -2.09 2.18 -25.39
N ASN A 348 -2.64 2.09 -26.61
CA ASN A 348 -3.15 0.85 -27.19
C ASN A 348 -3.25 0.93 -28.73
N GLN A 349 -3.62 -0.19 -29.34
CA GLN A 349 -3.79 -0.33 -30.80
C GLN A 349 -4.77 0.69 -31.39
N THR A 350 -5.91 0.95 -30.75
CA THR A 350 -6.92 1.89 -31.26
C THR A 350 -6.41 3.33 -31.26
N GLU A 351 -5.65 3.72 -30.23
CA GLU A 351 -5.00 5.02 -30.21
C GLU A 351 -3.92 5.14 -31.28
N LEU A 352 -3.11 4.09 -31.46
CA LEU A 352 -2.11 4.05 -32.53
C LEU A 352 -2.77 4.24 -33.91
N GLU A 353 -3.84 3.51 -34.19
CA GLU A 353 -4.63 3.63 -35.43
C GLU A 353 -5.14 5.05 -35.65
N ARG A 354 -5.70 5.68 -34.61
CA ARG A 354 -6.14 7.08 -34.67
C ARG A 354 -5.00 8.02 -35.04
N GLU A 355 -3.82 7.84 -34.47
CA GLU A 355 -2.66 8.70 -34.72
C GLU A 355 -2.07 8.52 -36.12
N VAL A 356 -1.93 7.27 -36.60
CA VAL A 356 -1.36 7.00 -37.94
C VAL A 356 -2.33 7.37 -39.08
N LEU A 357 -3.64 7.41 -38.82
CA LEU A 357 -4.66 7.87 -39.76
C LEU A 357 -4.81 9.40 -39.81
N ALA A 358 -4.12 10.15 -38.94
CA ALA A 358 -4.25 11.60 -38.89
C ALA A 358 -3.85 12.25 -40.24
N PRO A 359 -4.56 13.29 -40.73
CA PRO A 359 -4.33 13.85 -42.07
C PRO A 359 -2.90 14.34 -42.37
N LEU A 360 -2.10 14.62 -41.35
CA LEU A 360 -0.71 15.07 -41.46
C LEU A 360 0.33 13.96 -41.24
N ALA A 361 -0.10 12.74 -40.88
CA ALA A 361 0.75 11.58 -40.60
C ALA A 361 0.95 10.74 -41.89
N VAL A 362 1.58 11.32 -42.91
CA VAL A 362 1.78 10.62 -44.21
C VAL A 362 2.74 9.44 -44.05
N PHE A 363 3.79 9.62 -43.25
CA PHE A 363 4.71 8.55 -42.84
C PHE A 363 4.71 8.50 -41.31
N SER A 364 4.57 7.32 -40.73
CA SER A 364 4.68 7.15 -39.29
C SER A 364 5.60 5.98 -38.96
N PHE A 365 6.52 6.20 -38.03
CA PHE A 365 7.42 5.17 -37.50
C PHE A 365 7.11 4.94 -36.04
N CYS A 366 6.84 3.70 -35.65
CA CYS A 366 6.41 3.38 -34.29
C CYS A 366 7.40 2.42 -33.65
N PHE A 367 8.00 2.79 -32.53
CA PHE A 367 8.77 1.87 -31.70
C PHE A 367 7.79 1.05 -30.86
N ILE A 368 7.65 -0.22 -31.20
CA ILE A 368 6.71 -1.14 -30.58
C ILE A 368 7.48 -2.04 -29.61
N PHE A 369 7.15 -1.99 -28.32
CA PHE A 369 7.49 -3.05 -27.39
C PHE A 369 6.56 -4.24 -27.66
N THR A 370 7.13 -5.34 -28.15
CA THR A 370 6.40 -6.50 -28.65
C THR A 370 6.29 -7.64 -27.66
N PHE A 371 6.87 -7.48 -26.48
CA PHE A 371 6.94 -8.50 -25.42
C PHE A 371 6.04 -8.21 -24.21
N LEU A 372 5.57 -6.96 -24.05
CA LEU A 372 4.73 -6.58 -22.93
C LEU A 372 3.33 -7.18 -23.09
N GLU A 373 2.94 -8.03 -22.13
CA GLU A 373 1.64 -8.69 -22.10
C GLU A 373 0.95 -8.56 -20.74
N THR A 374 -0.39 -8.62 -20.75
CA THR A 374 -1.21 -8.61 -19.53
C THR A 374 -1.48 -10.01 -19.00
N ALA A 375 -1.34 -11.03 -19.85
CA ALA A 375 -1.39 -12.44 -19.45
C ALA A 375 -0.12 -12.77 -18.67
N ASP A 376 -0.27 -13.30 -17.46
CA ASP A 376 0.86 -13.63 -16.59
C ASP A 376 0.55 -14.97 -15.90
N PRO A 377 1.24 -16.06 -16.29
CA PRO A 377 1.00 -17.38 -15.73
C PRO A 377 1.20 -17.47 -14.21
N CYS A 378 2.06 -16.63 -13.62
CA CYS A 378 2.26 -16.59 -12.18
C CYS A 378 1.04 -15.97 -11.48
N LEU A 379 0.51 -14.87 -12.01
CA LEU A 379 -0.71 -14.26 -11.47
C LEU A 379 -1.94 -15.15 -11.66
N ASP A 380 -2.03 -15.86 -12.79
CA ASP A 380 -3.10 -16.83 -13.01
C ASP A 380 -2.99 -17.99 -12.02
N ASN A 381 -1.77 -18.44 -11.72
CA ASN A 381 -1.53 -19.47 -10.70
C ASN A 381 -1.92 -19.00 -9.29
N MET A 382 -1.57 -17.76 -8.92
CA MET A 382 -2.01 -17.14 -7.67
C MET A 382 -3.54 -17.07 -7.58
N ARG A 383 -4.22 -16.71 -8.68
CA ARG A 383 -5.68 -16.66 -8.74
C ARG A 383 -6.30 -18.05 -8.56
N ASN A 384 -5.81 -19.04 -9.31
CA ASN A 384 -6.30 -20.42 -9.23
C ASN A 384 -6.13 -21.00 -7.82
N TYR A 385 -5.03 -20.67 -7.13
CA TYR A 385 -4.81 -21.06 -5.75
C TYR A 385 -5.89 -20.48 -4.82
N LEU A 386 -6.22 -19.20 -4.96
CA LEU A 386 -7.29 -18.55 -4.18
C LEU A 386 -8.68 -19.14 -4.48
N ASP A 387 -8.91 -19.58 -5.72
CA ASP A 387 -10.17 -20.20 -6.13
C ASP A 387 -10.26 -21.70 -5.71
N GLY A 388 -9.22 -22.25 -5.07
CA GLY A 388 -9.16 -23.65 -4.63
C GLY A 388 -8.93 -24.65 -5.76
N GLU A 389 -8.48 -24.19 -6.93
CA GLU A 389 -8.18 -25.03 -8.09
C GLU A 389 -6.77 -25.64 -8.00
N LYS A 390 -6.49 -26.61 -8.89
CA LYS A 390 -5.13 -27.17 -8.99
C LYS A 390 -4.16 -26.10 -9.46
N SER A 391 -3.40 -25.55 -8.52
CA SER A 391 -2.26 -24.67 -8.76
C SER A 391 -1.14 -25.44 -9.47
N GLY A 392 -0.62 -24.85 -10.56
CA GLY A 392 0.56 -25.34 -11.27
C GLY A 392 1.85 -24.81 -10.66
N SER A 393 3.00 -25.23 -11.17
CA SER A 393 4.25 -24.50 -10.95
C SER A 393 4.46 -23.55 -12.13
N SER A 394 4.50 -22.25 -11.86
CA SER A 394 4.72 -21.18 -12.82
C SER A 394 5.86 -20.31 -12.31
N GLU A 395 6.95 -20.23 -13.06
CA GLU A 395 8.12 -19.43 -12.71
C GLU A 395 8.08 -18.10 -13.48
N PRO A 396 8.39 -16.97 -12.82
CA PRO A 396 8.50 -15.70 -13.50
C PRO A 396 9.68 -15.74 -14.47
N THR A 397 9.54 -15.07 -15.62
CA THR A 397 10.58 -15.03 -16.65
C THR A 397 11.51 -13.85 -16.39
N TYR A 398 12.79 -14.14 -16.12
CA TYR A 398 13.81 -13.11 -15.95
C TYR A 398 14.34 -12.62 -17.30
N ILE A 399 14.42 -11.29 -17.47
CA ILE A 399 14.96 -10.68 -18.69
C ILE A 399 16.48 -10.53 -18.58
N SER A 400 17.20 -11.22 -19.47
CA SER A 400 18.66 -11.22 -19.51
C SER A 400 19.28 -9.88 -19.93
N ASP A 401 20.56 -9.68 -19.62
CA ASP A 401 21.34 -8.52 -20.07
C ASP A 401 21.50 -8.48 -21.60
N ASP A 402 21.62 -9.64 -22.24
CA ASP A 402 21.66 -9.74 -23.70
C ASP A 402 20.36 -9.24 -24.33
N PHE A 403 19.22 -9.52 -23.70
CA PHE A 403 17.93 -9.01 -24.15
C PHE A 403 17.85 -7.49 -23.97
N LEU A 404 18.26 -6.96 -22.82
CA LEU A 404 18.35 -5.51 -22.59
C LEU A 404 19.23 -4.82 -23.65
N THR A 405 20.37 -5.41 -23.99
CA THR A 405 21.28 -4.87 -25.01
C THR A 405 20.61 -4.83 -26.38
N GLN A 406 19.94 -5.91 -26.78
CA GLN A 406 19.18 -5.95 -28.04
C GLN A 406 18.06 -4.90 -28.08
N MET A 407 17.40 -4.66 -26.95
CA MET A 407 16.33 -3.67 -26.83
C MET A 407 16.85 -2.25 -26.98
N THR A 408 17.92 -1.92 -26.27
CA THR A 408 18.53 -0.59 -26.33
C THR A 408 19.17 -0.31 -27.70
N ASP A 409 19.77 -1.32 -28.36
CA ASP A 409 20.27 -1.21 -29.75
C ASP A 409 19.14 -0.87 -30.75
N LYS A 410 17.96 -1.48 -30.58
CA LYS A 410 16.78 -1.14 -31.39
C LYS A 410 16.30 0.28 -31.10
N ALA A 411 16.32 0.72 -29.85
CA ALA A 411 15.96 2.10 -29.48
C ALA A 411 16.93 3.12 -30.10
N TYR A 412 18.24 2.87 -30.07
CA TYR A 412 19.24 3.70 -30.77
C TYR A 412 19.02 3.72 -32.28
N THR A 413 18.68 2.57 -32.87
CA THR A 413 18.35 2.49 -34.31
C THR A 413 17.13 3.35 -34.62
N PHE A 414 16.08 3.28 -33.81
CA PHE A 414 14.89 4.12 -33.95
C PHE A 414 15.22 5.60 -33.77
N LYS A 415 16.05 5.97 -32.78
CA LYS A 415 16.51 7.34 -32.58
C LYS A 415 17.25 7.90 -33.79
N LYS A 416 18.05 7.06 -34.45
CA LYS A 416 18.71 7.41 -35.71
C LYS A 416 17.71 7.67 -36.82
N VAL A 417 16.71 6.80 -36.99
CA VAL A 417 15.61 6.98 -37.96
C VAL A 417 14.84 8.28 -37.67
N GLU A 418 14.58 8.58 -36.40
CA GLU A 418 13.95 9.83 -35.98
C GLU A 418 14.73 11.04 -36.46
N ASN A 419 16.04 11.07 -36.18
CA ASN A 419 16.93 12.16 -36.57
C ASN A 419 17.04 12.32 -38.09
N ASP A 420 17.11 11.21 -38.83
CA ASP A 420 17.32 11.22 -40.28
C ASP A 420 16.06 11.62 -41.06
N LEU A 421 14.86 11.28 -40.55
CA LEU A 421 13.59 11.42 -41.28
C LEU A 421 12.65 12.49 -40.71
N LYS A 422 13.04 13.23 -39.66
CA LYS A 422 12.20 14.24 -39.03
C LYS A 422 11.65 15.26 -40.04
N GLY A 423 10.34 15.49 -40.00
CA GLY A 423 9.69 16.43 -40.90
C GLY A 423 8.20 16.62 -40.62
N PRO A 424 7.54 17.61 -41.25
CA PRO A 424 6.15 17.97 -40.95
C PRO A 424 5.14 16.87 -41.29
N LYS A 425 5.50 15.94 -42.20
CA LYS A 425 4.68 14.82 -42.65
C LYS A 425 5.09 13.47 -42.05
N VAL A 426 6.10 13.47 -41.18
CA VAL A 426 6.66 12.27 -40.55
C VAL A 426 6.36 12.32 -39.06
N LYS A 427 5.78 11.25 -38.52
CA LYS A 427 5.41 11.12 -37.11
C LYS A 427 6.12 9.94 -36.47
N PHE A 428 6.38 10.06 -35.18
CA PHE A 428 7.03 9.04 -34.38
C PHE A 428 6.18 8.75 -33.16
N PHE A 429 6.05 7.47 -32.83
CA PHE A 429 5.25 7.00 -31.71
C PHE A 429 5.96 5.89 -30.94
N VAL A 430 5.61 5.72 -29.67
CA VAL A 430 6.00 4.58 -28.84
C VAL A 430 4.75 3.87 -28.36
N ALA A 431 4.71 2.54 -28.47
CA ALA A 431 3.58 1.74 -28.04
C ALA A 431 4.00 0.37 -27.51
N ALA A 432 3.08 -0.31 -26.83
CA ALA A 432 3.19 -1.71 -26.47
C ALA A 432 2.13 -2.52 -27.23
N ILE A 433 2.55 -3.38 -28.16
CA ILE A 433 1.65 -4.24 -28.94
C ILE A 433 2.33 -5.60 -29.10
N LEU A 434 1.73 -6.64 -28.51
CA LEU A 434 2.26 -7.99 -28.55
C LEU A 434 2.49 -8.48 -29.99
N ASN A 435 3.73 -8.87 -30.31
CA ASN A 435 4.05 -9.50 -31.58
C ASN A 435 5.16 -10.55 -31.41
N LYS A 436 4.76 -11.82 -31.41
CA LYS A 436 5.67 -12.96 -31.23
C LYS A 436 6.63 -13.17 -32.42
N LYS A 437 6.41 -12.55 -33.58
CA LYS A 437 7.31 -12.66 -34.73
C LYS A 437 8.64 -11.92 -34.50
N PHE A 438 8.60 -10.81 -33.75
CA PHE A 438 9.75 -9.96 -33.50
C PHE A 438 9.90 -9.77 -31.98
N PRO A 439 10.64 -10.64 -31.28
CA PRO A 439 10.74 -10.56 -29.83
C PRO A 439 11.42 -9.27 -29.36
N GLY A 440 10.97 -8.77 -28.20
CA GLY A 440 11.48 -7.56 -27.57
C GLY A 440 10.86 -6.29 -28.12
N ALA A 441 11.46 -5.69 -29.12
CA ALA A 441 10.93 -4.50 -29.76
C ALA A 441 11.00 -4.60 -31.28
N SER A 442 10.24 -3.76 -31.96
CA SER A 442 10.36 -3.61 -33.41
C SER A 442 9.97 -2.19 -33.83
N VAL A 443 10.42 -1.78 -35.00
CA VAL A 443 10.01 -0.50 -35.60
C VAL A 443 9.00 -0.79 -36.69
N TYR A 444 7.78 -0.28 -36.53
CA TYR A 444 6.73 -0.41 -37.55
C TYR A 444 6.72 0.83 -38.44
N GLU A 445 6.53 0.64 -39.75
CA GLU A 445 6.33 1.71 -40.73
C GLU A 445 4.88 1.73 -41.21
N TYR A 446 4.25 2.90 -41.11
CA TYR A 446 2.94 3.18 -41.67
C TYR A 446 3.02 4.24 -42.76
N ILE A 447 2.35 4.00 -43.89
CA ILE A 447 2.23 4.96 -45.00
C ILE A 447 0.75 5.25 -45.26
N GLY A 448 0.35 6.51 -45.05
CA GLY A 448 -1.04 6.95 -45.17
C GLY A 448 -1.99 6.14 -44.28
N GLY A 449 -1.55 5.79 -43.08
CA GLY A 449 -2.30 4.99 -42.11
C GLY A 449 -2.26 3.47 -42.33
N ASN A 450 -1.66 2.96 -43.42
CA ASN A 450 -1.54 1.53 -43.66
C ASN A 450 -0.20 1.01 -43.14
N LEU A 451 -0.20 -0.10 -42.41
CA LEU A 451 1.02 -0.80 -41.99
C LEU A 451 1.73 -1.40 -43.21
N VAL A 452 2.98 -1.01 -43.45
CA VAL A 452 3.78 -1.43 -44.61
C VAL A 452 4.93 -2.35 -44.21
N ASP A 453 5.54 -2.10 -43.05
CA ASP A 453 6.63 -2.93 -42.50
C ASP A 453 6.48 -3.10 -40.99
N GLU A 454 6.63 -4.32 -40.49
CA GLU A 454 6.59 -4.66 -39.05
C GLU A 454 8.00 -4.72 -38.43
N ASN A 455 9.08 -4.57 -39.20
CA ASN A 455 10.47 -4.61 -38.73
C ASN A 455 11.39 -3.74 -39.59
N TYR A 456 11.07 -2.46 -39.66
CA TYR A 456 11.85 -1.47 -40.38
C TYR A 456 13.25 -1.30 -39.75
N GLN A 457 14.31 -1.62 -40.50
CA GLN A 457 15.69 -1.53 -39.99
C GLN A 457 16.54 -0.45 -40.65
N THR A 458 16.21 -0.04 -41.87
CA THR A 458 16.92 1.01 -42.60
C THR A 458 16.00 1.65 -43.63
N PRO A 459 16.24 2.92 -44.01
CA PRO A 459 15.63 3.46 -45.21
C PRO A 459 16.11 2.62 -46.37
N THR A 460 15.23 1.76 -46.89
CA THR A 460 15.47 1.17 -48.20
C THR A 460 15.77 2.35 -49.12
N VAL A 461 16.88 2.27 -49.85
CA VAL A 461 17.32 3.29 -50.80
C VAL A 461 16.18 3.71 -51.74
N GLY A 462 15.16 2.86 -51.91
CA GLY A 462 13.88 3.14 -52.57
C GLY A 462 12.99 4.22 -51.92
N VAL A 463 12.91 4.33 -50.60
CA VAL A 463 12.12 5.36 -49.89
C VAL A 463 12.83 6.73 -49.97
N LEU A 464 14.15 6.78 -49.80
CA LEU A 464 14.93 8.00 -50.06
C LEU A 464 14.85 8.43 -51.53
N LEU A 465 14.95 7.49 -52.49
CA LEU A 465 14.77 7.79 -53.92
C LEU A 465 13.35 8.25 -54.26
N ASN A 466 12.32 7.65 -53.64
CA ASN A 466 10.94 8.05 -53.86
C ASN A 466 10.61 9.38 -53.19
N LEU A 467 11.09 9.65 -51.98
CA LEU A 467 10.94 10.95 -51.30
C LEU A 467 11.69 12.06 -52.05
N VAL A 468 12.90 11.79 -52.54
CA VAL A 468 13.65 12.72 -53.40
C VAL A 468 12.94 12.93 -54.74
N LYS A 469 12.43 11.87 -55.39
CA LYS A 469 11.64 11.99 -56.64
C LYS A 469 10.34 12.74 -56.43
N ILE A 470 9.62 12.49 -55.33
CA ILE A 470 8.38 13.19 -54.97
C ILE A 470 8.69 14.68 -54.70
N ARG A 471 9.76 14.97 -53.95
CA ARG A 471 10.22 16.34 -53.68
C ARG A 471 10.64 17.08 -54.96
N GLN A 472 11.35 16.41 -55.87
CA GLN A 472 11.73 16.96 -57.17
C GLN A 472 10.52 17.17 -58.09
N ASN A 473 9.57 16.24 -58.12
CA ASN A 473 8.36 16.34 -58.94
C ASN A 473 7.41 17.42 -58.45
N LEU A 474 7.21 17.56 -57.13
CA LEU A 474 6.45 18.65 -56.52
C LEU A 474 7.10 20.01 -56.81
N SER A 475 8.42 20.12 -56.69
CA SER A 475 9.14 21.37 -57.02
C SER A 475 9.02 21.73 -58.50
N LYS A 476 9.01 20.73 -59.41
CA LYS A 476 8.75 20.92 -60.84
C LYS A 476 7.32 21.34 -61.13
N MET A 477 6.33 20.72 -60.49
CA MET A 477 4.91 21.10 -60.63
C MET A 477 4.66 22.52 -60.16
N ILE A 478 5.21 22.92 -59.01
CA ILE A 478 5.08 24.28 -58.48
C ILE A 478 5.70 25.31 -59.44
N LYS A 479 6.89 25.02 -60.00
CA LYS A 479 7.53 25.89 -61.01
C LYS A 479 6.76 25.97 -62.32
N ASN A 480 6.05 24.91 -62.71
CA ASN A 480 5.23 24.90 -63.93
C ASN A 480 3.91 25.64 -63.70
N LEU A 481 3.28 25.49 -62.53
CA LEU A 481 2.10 26.24 -62.13
C LEU A 481 2.40 27.74 -61.99
N SER A 482 3.55 28.12 -61.43
CA SER A 482 3.95 29.54 -61.34
C SER A 482 4.20 30.18 -62.70
N LYS A 483 4.60 29.40 -63.72
CA LYS A 483 4.74 29.89 -65.10
C LYS A 483 3.40 30.04 -65.83
N PHE A 484 2.38 29.27 -65.46
CA PHE A 484 1.04 29.36 -66.03
C PHE A 484 0.22 30.53 -65.46
N VAL A 485 0.60 31.05 -64.29
CA VAL A 485 -0.07 32.20 -63.64
C VAL A 485 0.59 33.54 -64.04
N HIS A 486 1.64 33.53 -64.85
CA HIS A 486 2.36 34.73 -65.32
C HIS A 486 2.34 34.91 -66.85
N ASN A 487 1.57 34.08 -67.55
CA ASN A 487 1.10 34.30 -68.93
C ASN A 487 -0.42 34.38 -68.90
#